data_AF-A0A6N7HYV7-F1
#
_entry.id   AF-A0A6N7HYV7-F1
#
_cell.length_a   1.000
_cell.length_b   1.000
_cell.length_c   1.000
_cell.angle_alpha   90.00
_cell.angle_beta   90.00
_cell.angle_gamma   90.00
#
_symmetry.space_group_name_H-M   'P 1'
#
loop_
_entity.id
_entity.type
_entity.pdbx_description
1 polymer ?
#
loop_
_entity_poly.entity_id
_entity_poly.type
_entity_poly.pdbx_seq_one_letter_code
_entity_poly.pdbx_strand_id
1 'polypeptide(L)'
;MLSARKTVLSLLDRLRWQIDPYTWTVACRDERGHPAHIAVTFAVDGVRLEPSQPGRMVLEPLAVGDLRGAVRDALLLRAQLVEAEHDPQPRNAYHGTAA
;
A
#
# COMPACT_ATOMS: atom_id res chain seq x y z
N MET A 1 -20.26 -17.15 -19.75
CA MET A 1 -19.74 -17.87 -18.57
C MET A 1 -18.23 -17.69 -18.29
N LEU A 2 -17.53 -16.71 -18.90
CA LEU A 2 -16.10 -16.43 -18.61
C LEU A 2 -15.84 -15.33 -17.57
N SER A 3 -16.87 -14.65 -17.05
CA SER A 3 -16.70 -13.49 -16.17
C SER A 3 -16.41 -13.88 -14.71
N ALA A 4 -17.10 -14.89 -14.17
CA ALA A 4 -16.98 -15.27 -12.77
C ALA A 4 -15.59 -15.85 -12.41
N ARG A 5 -14.96 -16.58 -13.34
CA ARG A 5 -13.60 -17.12 -13.12
C ARG A 5 -12.55 -16.01 -13.00
N LYS A 6 -12.68 -14.92 -13.76
CA LYS A 6 -11.77 -13.77 -13.67
C LYS A 6 -11.93 -13.02 -12.34
N THR A 7 -13.16 -12.82 -11.88
CA THR A 7 -13.45 -12.15 -10.60
C THR A 7 -12.89 -12.96 -9.42
N VAL A 8 -13.11 -14.27 -9.40
CA VAL A 8 -12.60 -15.15 -8.34
C VAL A 8 -11.07 -15.24 -8.37
N LEU A 9 -10.45 -15.34 -9.55
CA LEU A 9 -8.99 -15.30 -9.66
C LEU A 9 -8.42 -13.94 -9.23
N SER A 10 -9.05 -12.82 -9.59
CA SER A 10 -8.61 -11.49 -9.16
C SER A 10 -8.74 -11.27 -7.65
N LEU A 11 -9.73 -11.91 -7.01
CA LEU A 11 -9.88 -11.88 -5.55
C LEU A 11 -8.82 -12.73 -4.86
N LEU A 12 -8.51 -13.91 -5.40
CA LEU A 12 -7.44 -14.77 -4.88
C LEU A 12 -6.05 -14.16 -5.06
N ASP A 13 -5.84 -13.42 -6.15
CA ASP A 13 -4.63 -12.64 -6.38
C ASP A 13 -4.53 -11.48 -5.38
N ARG A 14 -5.64 -10.76 -5.15
CA ARG A 14 -5.75 -9.69 -4.15
C ARG A 14 -5.47 -10.18 -2.73
N LEU A 15 -5.87 -11.41 -2.38
CA LEU A 15 -5.54 -12.05 -1.10
C LEU A 15 -4.09 -12.54 -1.01
N ARG A 16 -3.44 -12.86 -2.13
CA ARG A 16 -2.00 -13.21 -2.17
C ARG A 16 -1.07 -12.01 -2.32
N TRP A 17 -1.61 -10.83 -2.60
CA TRP A 17 -0.84 -9.61 -2.81
C TRP A 17 -0.62 -8.78 -1.55
N GLN A 18 -1.39 -9.02 -0.49
CA GLN A 18 -1.25 -8.32 0.78
C GLN A 18 -0.53 -9.21 1.81
N ILE A 19 0.69 -9.63 1.48
CA ILE A 19 1.56 -10.39 2.40
C ILE A 19 2.26 -9.42 3.37
N ASP A 20 2.47 -8.17 2.95
CA ASP A 20 3.15 -7.14 3.71
C ASP A 20 2.16 -6.02 4.08
N PRO A 21 1.99 -5.70 5.38
CA PRO A 21 1.08 -4.63 5.82
C PRO A 21 1.49 -3.23 5.34
N TYR A 22 2.72 -3.05 4.85
CA TYR A 22 3.25 -1.80 4.32
C TYR A 22 3.22 -1.72 2.79
N THR A 23 2.66 -2.74 2.13
CA THR A 23 2.61 -2.84 0.67
C THR A 23 1.19 -3.09 0.18
N TRP A 24 0.78 -2.28 -0.80
CA TRP A 24 -0.47 -2.43 -1.53
C TRP A 24 -0.16 -2.78 -2.99
N THR A 25 -0.97 -3.65 -3.59
CA THR A 25 -0.78 -4.03 -4.99
C THR A 25 -1.98 -3.58 -5.83
N VAL A 26 -1.68 -2.89 -6.92
CA VAL A 26 -2.69 -2.37 -7.86
C VAL A 26 -2.57 -3.16 -9.16
N ALA A 27 -3.65 -3.85 -9.55
CA ALA A 27 -3.70 -4.55 -10.82
C ALA A 27 -3.67 -3.56 -11.99
N CYS A 28 -2.86 -3.86 -13.01
CA CYS A 28 -2.78 -3.08 -14.23
C CYS A 28 -2.49 -3.99 -15.44
N ARG A 29 -2.19 -3.37 -16.58
CA ARG A 29 -1.71 -4.09 -17.77
C ARG A 29 -0.41 -3.48 -18.26
N ASP A 30 0.37 -4.26 -18.98
CA ASP A 30 1.47 -3.72 -19.77
C ASP A 30 0.98 -3.13 -21.10
N GLU A 31 1.90 -2.51 -21.85
CA GLU A 31 1.63 -1.95 -23.19
C GLU A 31 1.13 -2.99 -24.22
N ARG A 32 1.30 -4.29 -23.96
CA ARG A 32 0.84 -5.40 -24.80
C ARG A 32 -0.49 -5.98 -24.31
N GLY A 33 -1.05 -5.43 -23.24
CA GLY A 33 -2.32 -5.88 -22.64
C GLY A 33 -2.18 -7.10 -21.73
N HIS A 34 -0.96 -7.54 -21.41
CA HIS A 34 -0.76 -8.62 -20.45
C HIS A 34 -1.04 -8.14 -19.02
N PRO A 35 -1.55 -9.03 -18.14
CA PRO A 35 -1.71 -8.71 -16.73
C PRO A 35 -0.38 -8.31 -16.09
N ALA A 36 -0.38 -7.19 -15.38
CA ALA A 36 0.74 -6.68 -14.60
C ALA A 36 0.22 -6.11 -13.28
N HIS A 37 1.11 -5.69 -12.39
CA HIS A 37 0.73 -4.95 -11.20
C HIS A 37 1.76 -3.88 -10.83
N ILE A 38 1.34 -2.92 -10.01
CA ILE A 38 2.21 -1.94 -9.36
C ILE A 38 2.14 -2.21 -7.87
N ALA A 39 3.28 -2.53 -7.26
CA ALA A 39 3.44 -2.51 -5.82
C ALA A 39 3.63 -1.06 -5.36
N VAL A 40 2.86 -0.68 -4.36
CA VAL A 40 2.93 0.61 -3.67
C VAL A 40 3.44 0.29 -2.28
N THR A 41 4.66 0.68 -1.98
CA THR A 41 5.30 0.36 -0.70
C THR A 41 5.62 1.64 0.05
N PHE A 42 5.42 1.60 1.36
CA PHE A 42 5.90 2.64 2.26
C PHE A 42 7.42 2.47 2.51
N ALA A 43 8.19 3.51 2.20
CA ALA A 43 9.62 3.61 2.47
C ALA A 43 9.92 4.84 3.34
N VAL A 44 11.11 4.86 3.96
CA VAL A 44 11.53 5.92 4.91
C VAL A 44 11.49 7.32 4.27
N ASP A 45 11.82 7.42 2.99
CA ASP A 45 11.84 8.66 2.21
C ASP A 45 10.47 9.02 1.62
N GLY A 46 9.57 8.05 1.44
CA GLY A 46 8.22 8.30 0.94
C GLY A 46 7.52 7.07 0.39
N VAL A 47 6.65 7.28 -0.60
CA VAL A 47 5.93 6.19 -1.26
C VAL A 47 6.74 5.74 -2.46
N ARG A 48 7.04 4.44 -2.54
CA ARG A 48 7.68 3.83 -3.69
C ARG A 48 6.65 3.11 -4.55
N LEU A 49 6.77 3.27 -5.86
CA LEU A 49 5.96 2.61 -6.87
C LEU A 49 6.86 1.67 -7.67
N GLU A 50 6.66 0.36 -7.52
CA GLU A 50 7.45 -0.67 -8.20
C GLU A 50 6.55 -1.47 -9.15
N PRO A 51 6.70 -1.31 -10.48
CA PRO A 51 5.97 -2.12 -11.43
C PRO A 51 6.51 -3.56 -11.43
N SER A 52 5.62 -4.55 -11.61
CA SER A 52 5.95 -5.98 -11.62
C SER A 52 6.88 -6.39 -12.75
N GLN A 53 6.99 -5.55 -13.78
CA GLN A 53 7.83 -5.78 -14.94
C GLN A 53 8.30 -4.43 -15.52
N PRO A 54 9.46 -4.39 -16.18
CA PRO A 54 9.93 -3.17 -16.85
C PRO A 54 9.02 -2.80 -18.02
N GLY A 55 8.94 -1.50 -18.31
CA GLY A 55 8.17 -0.96 -19.44
C GLY A 55 6.97 -0.11 -19.01
N ARG A 56 6.17 0.31 -20.00
CA ARG A 56 5.02 1.18 -19.73
C ARG A 56 3.87 0.37 -19.14
N MET A 57 3.39 0.82 -17.99
CA MET A 57 2.15 0.33 -17.39
C MET A 57 0.96 1.13 -17.92
N VAL A 58 -0.10 0.43 -18.29
CA VAL A 58 -1.38 0.98 -18.69
C VAL A 58 -2.37 0.78 -17.55
N LEU A 59 -2.89 1.89 -17.04
CA LEU A 59 -3.87 1.92 -15.98
C LEU A 59 -5.23 2.27 -16.57
N GLU A 60 -6.17 1.34 -16.45
CA GLU A 60 -7.58 1.64 -16.70
C GLU A 60 -8.09 2.66 -15.66
N PRO A 61 -9.14 3.44 -15.96
CA PRO A 61 -9.62 4.48 -15.05
C PRO A 61 -9.89 4.00 -13.61
N LEU A 62 -10.41 2.78 -13.44
CA LEU A 62 -10.63 2.20 -12.11
C LEU A 62 -9.31 1.93 -11.38
N ALA A 63 -8.31 1.40 -12.08
CA ALA A 63 -6.99 1.13 -11.51
C ALA A 63 -6.26 2.42 -11.11
N VAL A 64 -6.53 3.55 -11.77
CA VAL A 64 -6.04 4.87 -11.34
C VAL A 64 -6.65 5.28 -9.99
N GLY A 65 -7.94 5.01 -9.79
CA GLY A 65 -8.62 5.22 -8.51
C GLY A 65 -8.03 4.37 -7.39
N ASP A 66 -7.83 3.08 -7.67
CA ASP A 66 -7.20 2.14 -6.73
C ASP A 66 -5.77 2.56 -6.37
N LEU A 67 -4.99 2.99 -7.36
CA LEU A 67 -3.63 3.52 -7.15
C LEU A 67 -3.64 4.76 -6.26
N ARG A 68 -4.56 5.69 -6.50
CA ARG A 68 -4.70 6.89 -5.67
C ARG A 68 -5.06 6.52 -4.22
N GLY A 69 -5.93 5.53 -4.03
CA GLY A 69 -6.27 5.01 -2.71
C GLY A 69 -5.05 4.43 -1.99
N ALA A 70 -4.32 3.53 -2.65
CA ALA A 70 -3.11 2.92 -2.11
C ALA A 70 -2.05 3.94 -1.70
N VAL A 71 -1.78 4.94 -2.56
CA VAL A 71 -0.81 6.01 -2.25
C VAL A 71 -1.27 6.85 -1.07
N ARG A 72 -2.56 7.21 -0.99
CA ARG A 72 -3.10 7.96 0.15
C ARG A 72 -2.94 7.17 1.44
N ASP A 73 -3.28 5.89 1.42
CA ASP A 73 -3.23 5.05 2.62
C ASP A 73 -1.78 4.86 3.10
N ALA A 74 -0.81 4.74 2.17
CA ALA A 74 0.61 4.74 2.48
C ALA A 74 1.09 6.06 3.14
N LEU A 75 0.61 7.21 2.65
CA LEU A 75 0.94 8.51 3.24
C LEU A 75 0.32 8.71 4.62
N LEU A 76 -0.90 8.22 4.83
CA LEU A 76 -1.56 8.28 6.14
C LEU A 76 -0.86 7.39 7.16
N LEU A 77 -0.35 6.23 6.74
CA LEU A 77 0.46 5.36 7.60
C LEU A 77 1.77 6.05 7.99
N ARG A 78 2.43 6.75 7.06
CA ARG A 78 3.62 7.58 7.35
C ARG A 78 3.33 8.64 8.41
N ALA A 79 2.23 9.37 8.27
CA ALA A 79 1.88 10.43 9.20
C ALA A 79 1.73 9.88 10.62
N GLN A 80 1.02 8.75 10.78
CA GLN A 80 0.86 8.07 12.07
C GLN A 80 2.18 7.58 12.66
N LEU A 81 3.09 7.05 11.85
CA LEU A 81 4.40 6.60 12.31
C LEU A 81 5.29 7.77 12.75
N VAL A 82 5.28 8.88 12.00
CA VAL A 82 6.01 10.10 12.37
C VAL A 82 5.44 10.70 13.66
N GLU A 83 4.12 10.74 13.81
CA GLU A 83 3.47 11.20 15.06
C GLU A 83 3.85 10.32 16.25
N ALA A 84 3.90 8.99 16.08
CA ALA A 84 4.34 8.06 17.11
C ALA A 84 5.83 8.20 17.47
N GLU A 85 6.69 8.54 16.51
CA GLU A 85 8.11 8.82 16.73
C GLU A 85 8.33 10.20 17.41
N HIS A 86 7.46 11.16 17.12
CA HIS A 86 7.54 12.54 17.64
C HIS A 86 6.82 12.76 18.98
N ASP A 87 6.18 11.74 19.54
CA ASP A 87 5.72 11.73 20.93
C ASP A 87 6.79 11.05 21.82
N PRO A 88 7.80 11.79 22.32
CA PRO A 88 8.61 11.30 23.42
C PRO A 88 7.69 11.34 24.63
N GLN A 89 7.04 10.20 24.91
CA GLN A 89 6.32 9.91 26.13
C GLN A 89 6.77 10.83 27.28
N PRO A 90 5.94 11.78 27.76
CA PRO A 90 6.33 12.56 28.90
C PRO A 90 6.55 11.57 30.03
N ARG A 91 7.80 11.54 30.52
CA ARG A 91 8.17 10.91 31.77
C ARG A 91 7.19 11.39 32.82
N ASN A 92 6.16 10.60 33.10
CA ASN A 92 5.46 10.67 34.36
C ASN A 92 6.42 10.13 35.41
N ALA A 93 7.38 10.99 35.76
CA ALA A 93 8.07 11.01 37.02
C ALA A 93 7.03 11.33 38.10
N TYR A 94 6.20 10.34 38.47
CA TYR A 94 5.63 10.32 39.80
C TYR A 94 6.72 9.82 40.75
N HIS A 95 7.65 10.73 41.05
CA HIS A 95 8.33 10.73 42.33
C HIS A 95 7.30 11.18 43.38
N GLY A 96 6.51 10.22 43.85
CA GLY A 96 5.75 10.36 45.09
C GLY A 96 6.63 9.95 46.26
N THR A 97 7.46 10.88 46.73
CA THR A 97 8.13 10.77 48.03
C THR A 97 7.16 11.28 49.10
N ALA A 98 6.63 10.38 49.92
CA ALA A 98 6.00 10.64 51.24
C ALA A 98 5.46 9.29 51.75
N ALA A 99 5.61 8.86 52.99
CA ALA A 99 6.32 9.29 54.19
C ALA A 99 6.48 8.01 55.04
#